data_AF-A0A2A3E1L0-F1
#
_entry.id   AF-A0A2A3E1L0-F1
#
_cell.length_a   1.000
_cell.length_b   1.000
_cell.length_c   1.000
_cell.angle_alpha   90.00
_cell.angle_beta   90.00
_cell.angle_gamma   90.00
#
_symmetry.space_group_name_H-M   'P 1'
#
loop_
_entity.id
_entity.type
_entity.pdbx_description
1 polymer ?
#
loop_
_entity_poly.entity_id
_entity_poly.type
_entity_poly.pdbx_seq_one_letter_code
_entity_poly.pdbx_strand_id
1 'polypeptide(L)'
;MFKNAKIGRIISGCIGSFMQVSTISYCTVFGVFKQTIKIGNESMEIHVLPFPTYKIPIDTNLGHGIVLGFQYLTACIMTATVIIAFSLATVFACHATGQLTIMVMWIEEFVNRSQKNKNVHVNEISVIIEHHLRILSFLERTEHLLSPICFMEMFKNVLTICMLSYCILVEWSGRDIRALTAYSFTIINITLSMFLICYISEVLTEKCKEIGNMVYMTNWYRLPDKDILNLIMIITRSGIEYKMTAGKIIDMSVITFSNIVKIICNILECPHYYVFYGIAIKILQNSKK
;
A
#
# COMPACT_ATOMS: atom_id res chain seq x y z
N MET A 1 7.49 15.56 -18.88
CA MET A 1 7.79 15.20 -17.46
C MET A 1 7.13 16.12 -16.44
N PHE A 2 7.32 17.46 -16.49
CA PHE A 2 6.86 18.37 -15.43
C PHE A 2 5.33 18.37 -15.19
N LYS A 3 4.52 18.32 -16.26
CA LYS A 3 3.04 18.24 -16.18
C LYS A 3 2.56 16.96 -15.48
N ASN A 4 3.16 15.81 -15.83
CA ASN A 4 2.80 14.51 -15.25
C ASN A 4 3.25 14.41 -13.78
N ALA A 5 4.42 14.97 -13.44
CA ALA A 5 4.89 15.05 -12.05
C ALA A 5 3.98 15.95 -11.19
N LYS A 6 3.46 17.06 -11.73
CA LYS A 6 2.50 17.93 -11.03
C LYS A 6 1.18 17.20 -10.76
N ILE A 7 0.65 16.48 -11.74
CA ILE A 7 -0.57 15.67 -11.59
C ILE A 7 -0.36 14.57 -10.53
N GLY A 8 0.76 13.84 -10.59
CA GLY A 8 1.07 12.80 -9.61
C GLY A 8 1.16 13.32 -8.16
N ARG A 9 1.77 14.49 -7.95
CA ARG A 9 1.81 15.13 -6.61
C ARG A 9 0.43 15.52 -6.11
N ILE A 10 -0.43 16.05 -6.98
CA ILE A 10 -1.81 16.41 -6.61
C ILE A 10 -2.58 15.13 -6.20
N ILE A 11 -2.50 14.07 -7.01
CA ILE A 11 -3.16 12.79 -6.71
C ILE A 11 -2.66 12.21 -5.38
N SER A 12 -1.35 12.17 -5.15
CA SER A 12 -0.77 11.70 -3.90
C SER A 12 -1.21 12.55 -2.70
N GLY A 13 -1.31 13.87 -2.86
CA GLY A 13 -1.81 14.78 -1.84
C GLY A 13 -3.28 14.53 -1.50
N CYS A 14 -4.12 14.33 -2.51
CA CYS A 14 -5.54 13.99 -2.34
C CYS A 14 -5.74 12.63 -1.65
N ILE A 15 -4.94 11.62 -1.99
CA ILE A 15 -4.99 10.31 -1.33
C ILE A 15 -4.56 10.45 0.14
N GLY A 16 -3.46 11.15 0.40
CA GLY A 16 -2.98 11.38 1.76
C GLY A 16 -4.00 12.13 2.63
N SER A 17 -4.63 13.19 2.09
CA SER A 17 -5.66 13.91 2.81
C SER A 17 -6.91 13.06 3.05
N PHE A 18 -7.33 12.26 2.07
CA PHE A 18 -8.45 11.33 2.23
C PHE A 18 -8.20 10.28 3.33
N MET A 19 -6.99 9.72 3.40
CA MET A 19 -6.58 8.79 4.48
C MET A 19 -6.63 9.44 5.86
N GLN A 20 -6.17 10.69 5.97
CA GLN A 20 -6.24 11.43 7.24
C GLN A 20 -7.67 11.76 7.66
N VAL A 21 -8.48 12.25 6.73
CA VAL A 21 -9.89 12.58 6.99
C VAL A 21 -10.67 11.33 7.43
N SER A 22 -10.39 10.17 6.82
CA SER A 22 -11.03 8.91 7.22
C SER A 22 -10.72 8.51 8.66
N THR A 23 -9.47 8.69 9.07
CA THR A 23 -9.05 8.35 10.43
C THR A 23 -9.59 9.32 11.47
N ILE A 24 -9.59 10.62 11.16
CA ILE A 24 -10.19 11.63 12.04
C ILE A 24 -11.69 11.37 12.18
N SER A 25 -12.39 11.09 11.08
CA SER A 25 -13.81 10.75 11.10
C SER A 25 -14.10 9.53 11.96
N TYR A 26 -13.30 8.47 11.86
CA TYR A 26 -13.41 7.28 12.72
C TYR A 26 -13.27 7.65 14.21
N CYS A 27 -12.21 8.39 14.56
CA CYS A 27 -11.99 8.84 15.93
C CYS A 27 -13.11 9.76 16.46
N THR A 28 -13.71 10.60 15.61
CA THR A 28 -14.86 11.43 16.00
C THR A 28 -16.10 10.59 16.27
N VAL A 29 -16.41 9.63 15.39
CA VAL A 29 -17.61 8.79 15.52
C VAL A 29 -17.61 8.03 16.84
N PHE A 30 -16.49 7.42 17.20
CA PHE A 30 -16.43 6.64 18.44
C PHE A 30 -16.13 7.51 19.67
N GLY A 31 -15.17 8.43 19.59
CA GLY A 31 -14.68 9.14 20.77
C GLY A 31 -15.52 10.31 21.25
N VAL A 32 -16.23 11.00 20.35
CA VAL A 32 -16.98 12.22 20.69
C VAL A 32 -18.47 11.90 20.88
N PHE A 33 -19.04 11.04 20.04
CA PHE A 33 -20.45 10.69 20.15
C PHE A 33 -20.66 9.55 21.14
N LYS A 34 -21.72 9.67 21.95
CA LYS A 34 -22.13 8.60 22.84
C LYS A 34 -22.75 7.45 22.04
N GLN A 35 -22.44 6.23 22.45
CA GLN A 35 -23.06 5.01 21.94
C GLN A 35 -24.12 4.52 22.92
N THR A 36 -25.26 4.08 22.40
CA THR A 36 -26.35 3.53 23.20
C THR A 36 -26.12 2.03 23.37
N ILE A 37 -25.73 1.60 24.57
CA ILE A 37 -25.61 0.17 24.89
C ILE A 37 -26.85 -0.26 25.66
N LYS A 38 -27.51 -1.33 25.19
CA LYS A 38 -28.63 -1.96 25.89
C LYS A 38 -28.09 -2.98 26.90
N ILE A 39 -28.20 -2.68 28.20
CA ILE A 39 -27.86 -3.61 29.28
C ILE A 39 -29.18 -4.06 29.93
N GLY A 40 -29.67 -5.22 29.53
CA GLY A 40 -30.98 -5.70 29.99
C GLY A 40 -32.13 -4.91 29.38
N ASN A 41 -33.03 -4.36 30.21
CA ASN A 41 -34.18 -3.57 29.78
C ASN A 41 -33.89 -2.05 29.75
N GLU A 42 -32.69 -1.64 30.14
CA GLU A 42 -32.28 -0.23 30.21
C GLU A 42 -31.27 0.10 29.09
N SER A 43 -31.48 1.26 28.46
CA SER A 43 -30.55 1.84 27.50
C SER A 43 -29.67 2.88 28.19
N MET A 44 -28.35 2.66 28.21
CA MET A 44 -27.38 3.61 28.75
C MET A 44 -26.57 4.23 27.61
N GLU A 45 -26.41 5.55 27.63
CA GLU A 45 -25.53 6.27 26.70
C GLU A 45 -24.14 6.42 27.32
N ILE A 46 -23.15 5.72 26.76
CA ILE A 46 -21.76 5.79 27.23
C ILE A 46 -20.84 6.33 26.14
N HIS A 47 -19.76 7.01 26.54
CA HIS A 47 -18.67 7.28 25.61
C HIS A 47 -17.87 5.99 25.43
N VAL A 48 -17.61 5.63 24.19
CA VAL A 48 -16.78 4.46 23.84
C VAL A 48 -15.48 4.97 23.25
N LEU A 49 -14.33 4.47 23.69
CA LEU A 49 -13.07 4.88 23.10
C LEU A 49 -12.92 4.25 21.70
N PRO A 50 -12.45 5.00 20.68
CA PRO A 50 -12.15 4.47 19.34
C PRO A 50 -11.30 3.21 19.35
N PHE A 51 -10.39 3.11 20.34
CA PHE A 51 -9.62 1.92 20.65
C PHE A 51 -9.76 1.61 22.15
N PRO A 52 -10.66 0.70 22.57
CA PRO A 52 -10.86 0.41 23.98
C PRO A 52 -9.71 -0.46 24.50
N THR A 53 -8.73 0.15 25.17
CA THR A 53 -7.57 -0.59 25.70
C THR A 53 -7.87 -1.26 27.04
N TYR A 54 -8.77 -0.70 27.87
CA TYR A 54 -9.18 -1.29 29.15
C TYR A 54 -10.59 -0.81 29.56
N LYS A 55 -11.34 -1.64 30.31
CA LYS A 55 -12.55 -1.26 31.05
C LYS A 55 -12.19 -0.36 32.25
N ILE A 56 -11.44 0.71 32.05
CA ILE A 56 -11.25 1.70 33.09
C ILE A 56 -12.57 2.47 33.14
N PRO A 57 -13.30 2.49 34.27
CA PRO A 57 -14.43 3.37 34.44
C PRO A 57 -13.85 4.79 34.53
N ILE A 58 -13.61 5.41 33.38
CA ILE A 58 -13.28 6.83 33.32
C ILE A 58 -14.63 7.56 33.48
N ASP A 59 -15.21 7.45 34.68
CA ASP A 59 -16.45 8.13 35.08
C ASP A 59 -16.23 9.64 35.28
N THR A 60 -15.09 10.20 34.83
CA THR A 60 -14.76 11.63 34.91
C THR A 60 -14.54 12.23 33.52
N ASN A 61 -15.31 13.28 33.20
CA ASN A 61 -15.31 14.00 31.93
C ASN A 61 -13.89 14.48 31.50
N LEU A 62 -13.01 14.77 32.47
CA LEU A 62 -11.63 15.20 32.22
C LEU A 62 -10.71 14.07 31.74
N GLY A 63 -10.81 12.88 32.33
CA GLY A 63 -9.97 11.74 31.95
C GLY A 63 -10.27 11.25 30.53
N HIS A 64 -11.55 11.24 30.14
CA HIS A 64 -11.98 10.84 28.79
C HIS A 64 -11.37 11.74 27.73
N GLY A 65 -11.38 13.07 27.94
CA GLY A 65 -10.79 14.03 27.01
C GLY A 65 -9.28 13.85 26.80
N ILE A 66 -8.54 13.56 27.88
CA ILE A 66 -7.08 13.33 27.80
C ILE A 66 -6.77 12.06 27.00
N VAL A 67 -7.44 10.95 27.33
CA VAL A 67 -7.24 9.67 26.63
C VAL A 67 -7.65 9.79 25.16
N LEU A 68 -8.78 10.45 24.88
CA LEU A 68 -9.23 10.70 23.52
C LEU A 68 -8.21 11.53 22.72
N GLY A 69 -7.66 12.59 23.31
CA GLY A 69 -6.61 13.39 22.69
C GLY A 69 -5.36 12.58 22.35
N PHE A 70 -4.95 11.68 23.26
CA PHE A 70 -3.83 10.77 23.01
C PHE A 70 -4.13 9.75 21.89
N GLN A 71 -5.37 9.25 21.81
CA GLN A 71 -5.79 8.35 20.74
C GLN A 71 -5.83 9.06 19.38
N TYR A 72 -6.30 10.32 19.31
CA TYR A 72 -6.20 11.13 18.10
C TYR A 72 -4.75 11.32 17.64
N LEU A 73 -3.86 11.69 18.57
CA LEU A 73 -2.45 11.88 18.26
C LEU A 73 -1.83 10.59 17.72
N THR A 74 -2.08 9.47 18.40
CA THR A 74 -1.58 8.16 17.98
C THR A 74 -2.14 7.77 16.61
N ALA A 75 -3.43 7.97 16.36
CA ALA A 75 -4.06 7.67 15.09
C ALA A 75 -3.46 8.51 13.94
N CYS A 76 -3.24 9.81 14.15
CA CYS A 76 -2.58 10.70 13.19
C CYS A 76 -1.13 10.29 12.89
N ILE A 77 -0.39 9.84 13.90
CA ILE A 77 0.97 9.33 13.71
C ILE A 77 0.93 8.04 12.88
N MET A 78 0.04 7.10 13.23
CA MET A 78 -0.09 5.83 12.51
C MET A 78 -0.44 6.05 11.04
N THR A 79 -1.40 6.91 10.71
CA THR A 79 -1.72 7.24 9.31
C THR A 79 -0.58 7.97 8.59
N ALA A 80 0.15 8.84 9.28
CA ALA A 80 1.31 9.50 8.70
C ALA A 80 2.39 8.47 8.31
N THR A 81 2.63 7.43 9.12
CA THR A 81 3.58 6.36 8.74
C THR A 81 3.20 5.65 7.45
N VAL A 82 1.90 5.40 7.22
CA VAL A 82 1.40 4.79 5.97
C VAL A 82 1.62 5.70 4.78
N ILE A 83 1.28 6.99 4.92
CA ILE A 83 1.46 7.99 3.87
C ILE A 83 2.95 8.13 3.52
N ILE A 84 3.84 8.09 4.51
CA ILE A 84 5.29 8.13 4.30
C ILE A 84 5.75 6.88 3.54
N ALA A 85 5.32 5.69 3.95
CA ALA A 85 5.68 4.44 3.27
C ALA A 85 5.21 4.43 1.80
N PHE A 86 3.95 4.82 1.56
CA PHE A 86 3.40 4.94 0.20
C PHE A 86 4.13 5.98 -0.65
N SER A 87 4.42 7.15 -0.06
CA SER A 87 5.14 8.22 -0.75
C SER A 87 6.57 7.79 -1.11
N LEU A 88 7.25 7.10 -0.20
CA LEU A 88 8.60 6.57 -0.42
C LEU A 88 8.60 5.56 -1.59
N ALA A 89 7.67 4.60 -1.57
CA ALA A 89 7.51 3.63 -2.66
C ALA A 89 7.23 4.32 -4.00
N THR A 90 6.34 5.31 -4.01
CA THR A 90 5.99 6.09 -5.20
C THR A 90 7.20 6.85 -5.75
N VAL A 91 7.95 7.53 -4.89
CA VAL A 91 9.12 8.33 -5.28
C VAL A 91 10.20 7.42 -5.86
N PHE A 92 10.50 6.29 -5.22
CA PHE A 92 11.48 5.34 -5.74
C PHE A 92 11.04 4.71 -7.06
N ALA A 93 9.76 4.33 -7.19
CA ALA A 93 9.21 3.83 -8.45
C ALA A 93 9.29 4.87 -9.57
N CYS A 94 8.90 6.12 -9.29
CA CYS A 94 9.00 7.23 -10.26
C CYS A 94 10.46 7.50 -10.65
N HIS A 95 11.37 7.50 -9.68
CA HIS A 95 12.78 7.73 -9.93
C HIS A 95 13.38 6.61 -10.80
N ALA A 96 13.17 5.35 -10.43
CA ALA A 96 13.64 4.22 -11.23
C ALA A 96 13.08 4.25 -12.66
N THR A 97 11.77 4.42 -12.81
CA THR A 97 11.11 4.51 -14.13
C THR A 97 11.66 5.67 -14.96
N GLY A 98 11.93 6.82 -14.33
CA GLY A 98 12.52 7.98 -14.98
C GLY A 98 13.94 7.72 -15.47
N GLN A 99 14.80 7.15 -14.61
CA GLN A 99 16.18 6.79 -14.99
C GLN A 99 16.20 5.76 -16.13
N LEU A 100 15.33 4.75 -16.06
CA LEU A 100 15.20 3.75 -17.12
C LEU A 100 14.74 4.37 -18.45
N THR A 101 13.78 5.31 -18.41
CA THR A 101 13.34 6.04 -19.61
C THR A 101 14.48 6.87 -20.21
N ILE A 102 15.27 7.55 -19.38
CA ILE A 102 16.44 8.32 -19.83
C ILE A 102 17.47 7.40 -20.48
N MET A 103 17.74 6.24 -19.88
CA MET A 103 18.65 5.24 -20.44
C MET A 103 18.20 4.77 -21.82
N VAL A 104 16.91 4.48 -22.02
CA VAL A 104 16.37 4.06 -23.32
C VAL A 104 16.56 5.17 -24.36
N MET A 105 16.29 6.44 -24.02
CA MET A 105 16.53 7.56 -24.94
C MET A 105 18.01 7.70 -25.31
N TRP A 106 18.93 7.48 -24.36
CA TRP A 106 20.37 7.49 -24.66
C TRP A 106 20.79 6.35 -25.57
N ILE A 107 20.22 5.15 -25.40
CA ILE A 107 20.47 4.02 -26.30
C ILE A 107 19.97 4.35 -27.72
N GLU A 108 18.77 4.89 -27.85
CA GLU A 108 18.21 5.27 -29.15
C GLU A 108 19.07 6.32 -29.86
N GLU A 109 19.49 7.37 -29.14
CA GLU A 109 20.38 8.40 -29.66
C GLU A 109 21.76 7.83 -30.04
N PHE A 110 22.33 6.95 -29.20
CA PHE A 110 23.59 6.26 -29.48
C PHE A 110 23.51 5.42 -30.77
N VAL A 111 22.44 4.63 -30.92
CA VAL A 111 22.20 3.83 -32.14
C VAL A 111 22.09 4.73 -33.37
N ASN A 112 21.34 5.83 -33.28
CA ASN A 112 21.16 6.77 -34.39
C ASN A 112 22.46 7.50 -34.77
N ARG A 113 23.29 7.88 -33.80
CA ARG A 113 24.60 8.52 -34.06
C ARG A 113 25.60 7.56 -34.66
N SER A 114 25.61 6.31 -34.20
CA SER A 114 26.48 5.27 -34.74
C SER A 114 26.31 5.06 -36.23
N GLN A 115 25.06 5.12 -36.69
CA GLN A 115 24.75 5.01 -38.11
C GLN A 115 25.25 6.20 -38.93
N LYS A 116 25.39 7.38 -38.32
CA LYS A 116 25.83 8.62 -39.01
C LYS A 116 27.35 8.84 -38.96
N ASN A 117 28.04 8.39 -37.91
CA ASN A 117 29.46 8.66 -37.70
C ASN A 117 30.19 7.48 -37.04
N LYS A 118 31.13 6.84 -37.75
CA LYS A 118 31.81 5.60 -37.30
C LYS A 118 32.95 5.80 -36.28
N ASN A 119 33.35 7.04 -35.98
CA ASN A 119 34.62 7.34 -35.31
C ASN A 119 34.54 7.68 -33.81
N VAL A 120 33.37 7.56 -33.16
CA VAL A 120 33.18 7.90 -31.73
C VAL A 120 32.31 6.84 -31.05
N HIS A 121 32.87 5.68 -30.66
CA HIS A 121 32.03 4.55 -30.20
C HIS A 121 32.26 4.02 -28.80
N VAL A 122 33.50 3.80 -28.38
CA VAL A 122 33.76 2.93 -27.21
C VAL A 122 33.39 3.60 -25.87
N ASN A 123 33.46 4.93 -25.78
CA ASN A 123 33.24 5.62 -24.50
C ASN A 123 31.75 5.86 -24.17
N GLU A 124 30.88 6.02 -25.18
CA GLU A 124 29.46 6.32 -24.96
C GLU A 124 28.68 5.09 -24.45
N ILE A 125 28.93 3.91 -25.03
CA ILE A 125 28.26 2.69 -24.58
C ILE A 125 28.67 2.28 -23.16
N SER A 126 29.94 2.53 -22.79
CA SER A 126 30.43 2.27 -21.43
C SER A 126 29.66 3.11 -20.39
N VAL A 127 29.35 4.37 -20.71
CA VAL A 127 28.53 5.24 -19.85
C VAL A 127 27.09 4.71 -19.72
N ILE A 128 26.51 4.19 -20.81
CA ILE A 128 25.16 3.60 -20.79
C ILE A 128 25.13 2.35 -19.89
N ILE A 129 26.11 1.46 -20.02
CA ILE A 129 26.20 0.24 -19.20
C ILE A 129 26.37 0.60 -17.73
N GLU A 130 27.27 1.53 -17.42
CA GLU A 130 27.49 1.98 -16.05
C GLU A 130 26.20 2.56 -15.46
N HIS A 131 25.48 3.36 -16.26
CA HIS A 131 24.18 3.89 -15.85
C HIS A 131 23.13 2.79 -15.61
N HIS A 132 23.04 1.78 -16.48
CA HIS A 132 22.15 0.64 -16.30
C HIS A 132 22.43 -0.12 -15.00
N LEU A 133 23.71 -0.39 -14.70
CA LEU A 133 24.14 -1.07 -13.47
C LEU A 133 23.80 -0.24 -12.22
N ARG A 134 23.97 1.09 -12.27
CA ARG A 134 23.56 1.98 -11.17
C ARG A 134 22.05 1.91 -10.93
N ILE A 135 21.25 1.85 -11.99
CA ILE A 135 19.78 1.73 -11.84
C ILE A 135 19.40 0.38 -11.23
N LEU A 136 20.01 -0.72 -11.69
CA LEU A 136 19.77 -2.05 -11.11
C LEU A 136 20.13 -2.10 -9.62
N SER A 137 21.27 -1.51 -9.24
CA SER A 137 21.66 -1.42 -7.82
C SER A 137 20.70 -0.53 -7.01
N PHE A 138 20.18 0.55 -7.60
CA PHE A 138 19.15 1.38 -6.97
C PHE A 138 17.85 0.61 -6.74
N LEU A 139 17.40 -0.18 -7.72
CA LEU A 139 16.23 -1.03 -7.62
C LEU A 139 16.41 -2.10 -6.53
N GLU A 140 17.55 -2.79 -6.49
CA GLU A 140 17.86 -3.78 -5.45
C GLU A 140 17.84 -3.18 -4.04
N ARG A 141 18.46 -2.00 -3.86
CA ARG A 141 18.41 -1.27 -2.59
C ARG A 141 17.01 -0.83 -2.22
N THR A 142 16.22 -0.41 -3.20
CA THR A 142 14.82 -0.03 -3.02
C THR A 142 13.99 -1.20 -2.53
N GLU A 143 14.13 -2.38 -3.16
CA GLU A 143 13.43 -3.60 -2.77
C GLU A 143 13.83 -4.03 -1.35
N HIS A 144 15.13 -4.02 -1.03
CA HIS A 144 15.62 -4.33 0.31
C HIS A 144 15.05 -3.40 1.40
N LEU A 145 14.87 -2.11 1.11
CA LEU A 145 14.32 -1.13 2.05
C LEU A 145 12.79 -1.23 2.17
N LEU A 146 12.08 -1.36 1.05
CA LEU A 146 10.61 -1.37 1.03
C LEU A 146 10.03 -2.73 1.42
N SER A 147 10.74 -3.84 1.22
CA SER A 147 10.23 -5.18 1.49
C SER A 147 9.75 -5.40 2.94
N PRO A 148 10.53 -5.07 3.99
CA PRO A 148 10.06 -5.18 5.36
C PRO A 148 8.94 -4.18 5.69
N ILE A 149 8.98 -2.97 5.11
CA ILE A 149 7.94 -1.94 5.32
C ILE A 149 6.60 -2.42 4.75
N CYS A 150 6.60 -2.93 3.52
CA CYS A 150 5.42 -3.45 2.86
C CYS A 150 4.85 -4.66 3.61
N PHE A 151 5.71 -5.54 4.13
CA PHE A 151 5.27 -6.69 4.93
C PHE A 151 4.55 -6.24 6.20
N MET A 152 5.15 -5.34 6.98
CA MET A 152 4.53 -4.83 8.21
C MET A 152 3.22 -4.10 7.92
N GLU A 153 3.18 -3.33 6.83
CA GLU A 153 1.98 -2.60 6.42
C GLU A 153 0.85 -3.55 5.99
N MET A 154 1.15 -4.57 5.19
CA MET A 154 0.17 -5.59 4.79
C MET A 154 -0.33 -6.38 6.01
N PHE A 155 0.57 -6.82 6.88
CA PHE A 155 0.22 -7.56 8.08
C PHE A 155 -0.72 -6.75 8.98
N LYS A 156 -0.39 -5.48 9.22
CA LYS A 156 -1.25 -4.55 9.97
C LYS A 156 -2.61 -4.38 9.30
N ASN A 157 -2.66 -4.20 7.99
CA ASN A 157 -3.91 -3.99 7.26
C ASN A 157 -4.82 -5.23 7.31
N VAL A 158 -4.27 -6.44 7.15
CA VAL A 158 -5.04 -7.69 7.29
C VAL A 158 -5.63 -7.82 8.69
N LEU A 159 -4.81 -7.65 9.74
CA LEU A 159 -5.31 -7.70 11.13
C LEU A 159 -6.40 -6.67 11.38
N THR A 160 -6.21 -5.44 10.90
CA THR A 160 -7.18 -4.35 11.10
C THR A 160 -8.49 -4.64 10.40
N ILE A 161 -8.46 -5.12 9.16
CA ILE A 161 -9.68 -5.49 8.43
C ILE A 161 -10.40 -6.65 9.12
N CYS A 162 -9.68 -7.68 9.59
CA CYS A 162 -10.29 -8.79 10.33
C CYS A 162 -10.99 -8.32 11.62
N MET A 163 -10.36 -7.44 12.38
CA MET A 163 -10.96 -6.90 13.62
C MET A 163 -12.17 -6.01 13.33
N LEU A 164 -12.08 -5.11 12.35
CA LEU A 164 -13.20 -4.25 11.94
C LEU A 164 -14.38 -5.05 11.38
N SER A 165 -14.09 -6.11 10.62
CA SER A 165 -15.09 -7.05 10.10
C SER A 165 -15.87 -7.73 11.22
N TYR A 166 -15.18 -8.14 12.29
CA TYR A 166 -15.84 -8.68 13.47
C TYR A 166 -16.71 -7.62 14.18
N CYS A 167 -16.21 -6.38 14.33
CA CYS A 167 -16.99 -5.31 14.94
C CYS A 167 -18.28 -5.01 14.15
N ILE A 168 -18.23 -5.06 12.82
CA ILE A 168 -19.41 -4.93 11.95
C ILE A 168 -20.45 -6.00 12.28
N LEU A 169 -20.04 -7.27 12.44
CA LEU A 169 -20.95 -8.37 12.77
C LEU A 169 -21.60 -8.20 14.15
N VAL A 170 -20.83 -7.73 15.14
CA VAL A 170 -21.35 -7.48 16.49
C VAL A 170 -22.40 -6.35 16.48
N GLU A 171 -22.06 -5.21 15.86
CA GLU A 171 -22.93 -4.03 15.83
C GLU A 171 -24.13 -4.16 14.89
N TRP A 172 -24.07 -5.09 13.92
CA TRP A 172 -25.22 -5.41 13.06
C TRP A 172 -26.45 -5.80 13.88
N SER A 173 -26.27 -6.49 15.00
CA SER A 173 -27.36 -6.84 15.92
C SER A 173 -27.93 -5.62 16.65
N GLY A 174 -27.12 -4.59 16.90
CA GLY A 174 -27.51 -3.36 17.59
C GLY A 174 -28.19 -2.31 16.69
N ARG A 175 -28.07 -2.45 15.36
CA ARG A 175 -28.51 -1.47 14.34
C ARG A 175 -27.93 -0.07 14.54
N ASP A 176 -26.71 0.05 15.06
CA ASP A 176 -26.02 1.34 15.11
C ASP A 176 -25.47 1.70 13.72
N ILE A 177 -26.29 2.43 12.96
CA ILE A 177 -25.98 2.85 11.58
C ILE A 177 -24.70 3.70 11.54
N ARG A 178 -24.43 4.51 12.59
CA ARG A 178 -23.25 5.39 12.61
C ARG A 178 -21.96 4.57 12.73
N ALA A 179 -21.91 3.63 13.68
CA ALA A 179 -20.77 2.75 13.86
C ALA A 179 -20.53 1.89 12.61
N LEU A 180 -21.59 1.32 12.04
CA LEU A 180 -21.52 0.52 10.81
C LEU A 180 -20.95 1.32 9.62
N THR A 181 -21.38 2.57 9.47
CA THR A 181 -20.90 3.47 8.42
C THR A 181 -19.42 3.79 8.60
N ALA A 182 -19.00 4.09 9.83
CA ALA A 182 -17.61 4.39 10.14
C ALA A 182 -16.68 3.18 9.89
N TYR A 183 -17.07 1.98 10.34
CA TYR A 183 -16.30 0.76 10.08
C TYR A 183 -16.16 0.47 8.59
N SER A 184 -17.26 0.57 7.83
CA SER A 184 -17.27 0.34 6.39
C SER A 184 -16.36 1.33 5.66
N PHE A 185 -16.42 2.61 6.04
CA PHE A 185 -15.58 3.65 5.44
C PHE A 185 -14.09 3.42 5.73
N THR A 186 -13.73 3.01 6.96
CA THR A 186 -12.35 2.68 7.32
C THR A 186 -11.85 1.45 6.55
N ILE A 187 -12.67 0.41 6.38
CA ILE A 187 -12.30 -0.78 5.58
C ILE A 187 -12.02 -0.38 4.13
N ILE A 188 -12.87 0.45 3.52
CA ILE A 188 -12.66 0.97 2.16
C ILE A 188 -11.35 1.75 2.07
N ASN A 189 -11.05 2.58 3.07
CA ASN A 189 -9.81 3.36 3.11
C ASN A 189 -8.57 2.47 3.14
N ILE A 190 -8.52 1.50 4.07
CA ILE A 190 -7.40 0.55 4.20
C ILE A 190 -7.22 -0.26 2.92
N THR A 191 -8.32 -0.72 2.33
CA THR A 191 -8.31 -1.50 1.09
C THR A 191 -7.75 -0.68 -0.07
N LEU A 192 -8.15 0.59 -0.20
CA LEU A 192 -7.62 1.50 -1.21
C LEU A 192 -6.12 1.72 -1.04
N SER A 193 -5.64 1.94 0.19
CA SER A 193 -4.21 2.13 0.47
C SER A 193 -3.39 0.89 0.09
N MET A 194 -3.89 -0.30 0.43
CA MET A 194 -3.25 -1.56 0.06
C MET A 194 -3.20 -1.76 -1.47
N PHE A 195 -4.31 -1.47 -2.16
CA PHE A 195 -4.39 -1.53 -3.61
C PHE A 195 -3.37 -0.60 -4.27
N LEU A 196 -3.25 0.64 -3.79
CA LEU A 196 -2.32 1.63 -4.35
C LEU A 196 -0.86 1.19 -4.25
N ILE A 197 -0.45 0.60 -3.12
CA ILE A 197 0.93 0.07 -2.97
C ILE A 197 1.16 -1.08 -3.95
N CYS A 198 0.21 -2.01 -4.07
CA CYS A 198 0.33 -3.14 -5.00
C CYS A 198 0.34 -2.68 -6.46
N TYR A 199 -0.48 -1.70 -6.80
CA TYR A 199 -0.55 -1.13 -8.14
C TYR A 199 0.76 -0.45 -8.56
N ILE A 200 1.37 0.36 -7.68
CA ILE A 200 2.66 1.00 -7.98
C ILE A 200 3.78 -0.04 -8.15
N SER A 201 3.76 -1.09 -7.33
CA SER A 201 4.72 -2.19 -7.41
C SER A 201 4.61 -2.95 -8.74
N GLU A 202 3.38 -3.21 -9.19
CA GLU A 202 3.09 -3.83 -10.49
C GLU A 202 3.57 -2.94 -11.64
N VAL A 203 3.18 -1.67 -11.65
CA VAL A 203 3.57 -0.71 -12.70
C VAL A 203 5.10 -0.60 -12.80
N LEU A 204 5.80 -0.55 -11.66
CA LEU A 204 7.27 -0.53 -11.65
C LEU A 204 7.86 -1.83 -12.25
N THR A 205 7.29 -2.97 -11.88
CA THR A 205 7.71 -4.29 -12.38
C THR A 205 7.49 -4.39 -13.89
N GLU A 206 6.31 -4.00 -14.39
CA GLU A 206 6.00 -3.96 -15.81
C GLU A 206 6.93 -3.04 -16.59
N LYS A 207 7.19 -1.83 -16.06
CA LYS A 207 8.11 -0.88 -16.70
C LYS A 207 9.54 -1.43 -16.76
N CYS A 208 9.98 -2.15 -15.74
CA CYS A 208 11.29 -2.82 -15.78
C CYS A 208 11.36 -3.87 -16.89
N LYS A 209 10.29 -4.64 -17.12
CA LYS A 209 10.20 -5.65 -18.20
C LYS A 209 10.15 -5.02 -19.59
N GLU A 210 9.39 -3.94 -19.75
CA GLU A 210 9.17 -3.27 -21.04
C GLU A 210 10.46 -2.72 -21.65
N ILE A 211 11.47 -2.40 -20.84
CA ILE A 211 12.72 -1.79 -21.31
C ILE A 211 13.51 -2.74 -22.21
N GLY A 212 13.52 -4.03 -21.91
CA GLY A 212 14.17 -5.01 -22.79
C GLY A 212 13.58 -4.96 -24.19
N ASN A 213 12.24 -4.82 -24.29
CA ASN A 213 11.54 -4.67 -25.56
C ASN A 213 11.86 -3.32 -26.23
N MET A 214 11.88 -2.22 -25.48
CA MET A 214 12.21 -0.90 -26.02
C MET A 214 13.63 -0.86 -26.61
N VAL A 215 14.60 -1.43 -25.90
CA VAL A 215 15.98 -1.56 -26.40
C VAL A 215 16.04 -2.48 -27.61
N TYR A 216 15.31 -3.60 -27.59
CA TYR A 216 15.24 -4.56 -28.71
C TYR A 216 14.67 -3.94 -29.99
N MET A 217 13.72 -3.01 -29.89
CA MET A 217 13.11 -2.33 -31.03
C MET A 217 14.02 -1.26 -31.67
N THR A 218 15.17 -0.95 -31.05
CA THR A 218 16.16 -0.05 -31.67
C THR A 218 16.88 -0.76 -32.83
N ASN A 219 17.50 0.00 -33.74
CA ASN A 219 18.31 -0.56 -34.83
C ASN A 219 19.70 -1.07 -34.36
N TRP A 220 19.76 -1.73 -33.20
CA TRP A 220 20.99 -2.19 -32.54
C TRP A 220 21.79 -3.19 -33.37
N TYR A 221 21.13 -3.98 -34.21
CA TYR A 221 21.75 -4.97 -35.11
C TYR A 221 22.64 -4.34 -36.19
N ARG A 222 22.61 -3.01 -36.36
CA ARG A 222 23.48 -2.26 -37.31
C ARG A 222 24.75 -1.71 -36.65
N LEU A 223 24.96 -1.95 -35.37
CA LEU A 223 26.14 -1.51 -34.63
C LEU A 223 27.35 -2.43 -34.90
N PRO A 224 28.58 -2.00 -34.57
CA PRO A 224 29.74 -2.88 -34.56
C PRO A 224 29.57 -4.04 -33.56
N ASP A 225 30.19 -5.19 -33.84
CA ASP A 225 30.03 -6.43 -33.06
C ASP A 225 30.23 -6.27 -31.55
N LYS A 226 31.19 -5.43 -31.12
CA LYS A 226 31.47 -5.17 -29.70
C LYS A 226 30.32 -4.45 -29.00
N ASP A 227 29.64 -3.54 -29.70
CA ASP A 227 28.55 -2.74 -29.13
C ASP A 227 27.23 -3.53 -29.12
N ILE A 228 27.05 -4.43 -30.09
CA ILE A 228 25.95 -5.40 -30.13
C ILE A 228 25.95 -6.27 -28.87
N LEU A 229 27.10 -6.85 -28.50
CA LEU A 229 27.23 -7.70 -27.31
C LEU A 229 26.82 -6.99 -26.02
N ASN A 230 27.22 -5.71 -25.87
CA ASN A 230 26.88 -4.89 -24.72
C ASN A 230 25.36 -4.63 -24.62
N LEU A 231 24.69 -4.35 -25.75
CA LEU A 231 23.24 -4.17 -25.76
C LEU A 231 22.48 -5.47 -25.51
N ILE A 232 22.98 -6.61 -26.04
CA ILE A 232 22.42 -7.93 -25.73
C ILE A 232 22.50 -8.22 -24.23
N MET A 233 23.60 -7.85 -23.56
CA MET A 233 23.69 -7.99 -22.09
C MET A 233 22.61 -7.16 -21.38
N ILE A 234 22.35 -5.92 -21.80
CA ILE A 234 21.31 -5.07 -21.24
C ILE A 234 19.91 -5.67 -21.48
N ILE A 235 19.62 -6.15 -22.69
CA ILE A 235 18.33 -6.80 -23.03
C ILE A 235 18.15 -8.07 -22.19
N THR A 236 19.17 -8.91 -22.10
CA THR A 236 19.10 -10.17 -21.33
C THR A 236 18.93 -9.88 -19.84
N ARG A 237 19.64 -8.88 -19.31
CA ARG A 237 19.55 -8.50 -17.89
C ARG A 237 18.21 -7.84 -17.54
N SER A 238 17.65 -7.02 -18.42
CA SER A 238 16.30 -6.45 -18.24
C SER A 238 15.19 -7.50 -18.35
N GLY A 239 15.47 -8.63 -19.01
CA GLY A 239 14.61 -9.82 -18.98
C GLY A 239 14.56 -10.54 -17.63
N ILE A 240 15.51 -10.28 -16.72
CA ILE A 240 15.47 -10.78 -15.34
C ILE A 240 14.60 -9.83 -14.53
N GLU A 241 13.43 -10.34 -14.12
CA GLU A 241 12.36 -9.54 -13.53
C GLU A 241 12.79 -8.90 -12.20
N TYR A 242 12.84 -7.57 -12.15
CA TYR A 242 12.74 -6.85 -10.88
C TYR A 242 11.34 -7.07 -10.31
N LYS A 243 11.24 -7.59 -9.10
CA LYS A 243 9.97 -7.77 -8.39
C LYS A 243 10.08 -7.14 -7.01
N MET A 244 9.14 -6.26 -6.70
CA MET A 244 9.02 -5.75 -5.35
C MET A 244 8.29 -6.79 -4.49
N THR A 245 8.92 -7.24 -3.41
CA THR A 245 8.37 -8.27 -2.52
C THR A 245 7.96 -7.68 -1.18
N ALA A 246 7.00 -8.29 -0.48
CA ALA A 246 6.74 -8.10 0.93
C ALA A 246 7.44 -9.20 1.74
N GLY A 247 8.43 -8.80 2.55
CA GLY A 247 9.16 -9.68 3.46
C GLY A 247 9.93 -10.79 2.76
N LYS A 248 10.20 -10.68 1.45
CA LYS A 248 10.72 -11.75 0.56
C LYS A 248 9.84 -13.02 0.49
N ILE A 249 8.60 -12.94 0.94
CA ILE A 249 7.67 -14.09 0.97
C ILE A 249 6.63 -13.95 -0.15
N ILE A 250 6.17 -12.72 -0.41
CA ILE A 250 5.02 -12.45 -1.28
C ILE A 250 5.39 -11.38 -2.32
N ASP A 251 5.15 -11.64 -3.59
CA ASP A 251 5.28 -10.64 -4.65
C ASP A 251 4.17 -9.58 -4.51
N MET A 252 4.55 -8.29 -4.49
CA MET A 252 3.61 -7.17 -4.42
C MET A 252 2.96 -6.95 -5.78
N SER A 253 1.80 -7.56 -5.99
CA SER A 253 1.05 -7.50 -7.25
C SER A 253 -0.44 -7.24 -7.00
N VAL A 254 -1.15 -6.80 -8.04
CA VAL A 254 -2.62 -6.65 -8.00
C VAL A 254 -3.30 -8.02 -7.79
N ILE A 255 -2.66 -9.10 -8.24
CA ILE A 255 -3.12 -10.48 -8.01
C ILE A 255 -3.05 -10.82 -6.52
N THR A 256 -1.93 -10.53 -5.86
CA THR A 256 -1.76 -10.72 -4.41
C THR A 256 -2.83 -9.97 -3.63
N PHE A 257 -3.06 -8.70 -3.96
CA PHE A 257 -4.14 -7.90 -3.37
C PHE A 257 -5.51 -8.59 -3.53
N SER A 258 -5.83 -9.02 -4.75
CA SER A 258 -7.10 -9.69 -5.04
C SER A 258 -7.28 -10.98 -4.24
N ASN A 259 -6.20 -11.76 -4.07
CA ASN A 259 -6.22 -12.98 -3.27
C ASN A 259 -6.47 -12.68 -1.78
N ILE A 260 -5.83 -11.64 -1.24
CA ILE A 260 -6.04 -11.23 0.16
C ILE A 260 -7.46 -10.75 0.39
N VAL A 261 -8.01 -9.92 -0.50
CA VAL A 261 -9.40 -9.46 -0.41
C VAL A 261 -10.37 -10.66 -0.48
N LYS A 262 -10.13 -11.62 -1.38
CA LYS A 262 -10.94 -12.86 -1.45
C LYS A 262 -10.90 -13.65 -0.16
N ILE A 263 -9.73 -13.81 0.45
CA ILE A 263 -9.59 -14.52 1.74
C ILE A 263 -10.40 -13.80 2.83
N ILE A 264 -10.30 -12.47 2.89
CA ILE A 264 -11.06 -11.66 3.86
C ILE A 264 -12.58 -11.80 3.63
N CYS A 265 -13.04 -11.71 2.39
CA CYS A 265 -14.46 -11.92 2.05
C CYS A 265 -14.94 -13.32 2.41
N ASN A 266 -14.15 -14.36 2.12
CA ASN A 266 -14.50 -15.74 2.48
C ASN A 266 -14.61 -15.92 4.00
N ILE A 267 -13.76 -15.26 4.80
CA ILE A 267 -13.85 -15.29 6.27
C ILE A 267 -15.16 -14.65 6.75
N LEU A 268 -15.56 -13.53 6.14
CA LEU A 268 -16.81 -12.83 6.43
C LEU A 268 -18.06 -13.65 6.05
N GLU A 269 -18.02 -14.36 4.92
CA GLU A 269 -19.13 -15.17 4.41
C GLU A 269 -19.24 -16.55 5.10
N CYS A 270 -18.21 -16.97 5.83
CA CYS A 270 -18.15 -18.32 6.39
C CYS A 270 -19.25 -18.52 7.48
N PRO A 271 -20.17 -19.50 7.32
CA PRO A 271 -21.25 -19.77 8.27
C PRO A 271 -20.75 -20.10 9.69
N HIS A 272 -19.52 -20.60 9.81
CA HIS A 272 -18.90 -20.89 11.10
C HIS A 272 -18.70 -19.65 11.97
N TYR A 273 -18.51 -18.45 11.41
CA TYR A 273 -18.42 -17.22 12.20
C TYR A 273 -19.77 -16.90 12.88
N TYR A 274 -20.89 -17.14 12.19
CA TYR A 274 -22.23 -17.06 12.76
C TYR A 274 -22.52 -18.15 13.80
N VAL A 275 -21.94 -19.36 13.63
CA VAL A 275 -22.03 -20.45 14.62
C VAL A 275 -21.23 -20.12 15.88
N PHE A 276 -19.99 -19.62 15.76
CA PHE A 276 -19.19 -19.18 16.91
C PHE A 276 -19.83 -17.97 17.61
N TYR A 277 -20.40 -17.03 16.85
CA TYR A 277 -21.18 -15.91 17.41
C TYR A 277 -22.45 -16.40 18.13
N GLY A 278 -23.17 -17.36 17.55
CA GLY A 278 -24.33 -18.00 18.19
C GLY A 278 -23.96 -18.78 19.46
N ILE A 279 -22.81 -19.44 19.49
CA ILE A 279 -22.27 -20.13 20.67
C ILE A 279 -21.83 -19.12 21.74
N ALA A 280 -21.13 -18.04 21.36
CA ALA A 280 -20.69 -17.00 22.29
C ALA A 280 -21.88 -16.27 22.93
N ILE A 281 -22.94 -15.97 22.18
CA ILE A 281 -24.18 -15.42 22.70
C ILE A 281 -24.86 -16.39 23.66
N LYS A 282 -24.92 -17.69 23.33
CA LYS A 282 -25.49 -18.73 24.21
C LYS A 282 -24.72 -18.87 25.52
N ILE A 283 -23.39 -18.80 25.48
CA ILE A 283 -22.52 -18.85 26.66
C ILE A 283 -22.71 -17.60 27.53
N LEU A 284 -22.77 -16.40 26.92
CA LEU A 284 -23.00 -15.15 27.64
C LEU A 284 -24.41 -15.04 28.25
N GLN A 285 -25.42 -15.63 27.62
CA GLN A 285 -26.77 -15.71 28.18
C GLN A 285 -26.87 -16.73 29.32
N ASN A 286 -26.16 -17.87 29.25
CA ASN A 286 -26.12 -18.85 30.33
C ASN A 286 -25.27 -18.41 31.53
N SER A 287 -24.32 -17.50 31.35
CA SER A 287 -23.52 -16.92 32.46
C SER A 287 -24.28 -15.88 33.31
N LYS A 288 -25.49 -15.48 32.91
CA LYS A 288 -26.33 -14.49 33.62
C LYS A 288 -27.56 -15.09 34.31
N LYS A 289 -27.65 -16.43 34.40
CA LYS A 289 -28.58 -17.15 35.28
C LYS A 289 -27.80 -17.74 36.44
#